data_AF-A0A0L7KMH5-F1
#
_entry.id   AF-A0A0L7KMH5-F1
#
_cell.length_a   1.000
_cell.length_b   1.000
_cell.length_c   1.000
_cell.angle_alpha   90.00
_cell.angle_beta   90.00
_cell.angle_gamma   90.00
#
_symmetry.space_group_name_H-M   'P 1'
#
loop_
_entity.id
_entity.type
_entity.pdbx_description
1 polymer ?
#
loop_
_entity_poly.entity_id
_entity_poly.type
_entity_poly.pdbx_seq_one_letter_code
_entity_poly.pdbx_strand_id
1 'polypeptide(L)'
;MTPGKFDELQCILKAIPTTTHLILLTETWIQSESDAKLQQLTGYTHYYNFRDDSRGGGVSIFIHNSLDHKLTEEKYTDGNHFLWILLKKISLNIESAMSDHKHIYLELIKRIPTNKEKIKYDAVDYDKLYKCIKELDLKSEHHNYSNLEQNIKMCIKESTITKTKRVNLPKDDWINKDIIAGINTRNTYWRKLKKDPKNKNKLNDFIRERNRVTININKTKKTYYYGAFEKCGAFHLLWIRH
;
A
#
# COMPACT_ATOMS: atom_id res chain seq x y z
N MET A 1 45.54 -16.73 1.97
CA MET A 1 44.45 -16.11 2.76
C MET A 1 43.18 -16.85 2.40
N THR A 2 42.51 -17.43 3.38
CA THR A 2 41.17 -18.00 3.20
C THR A 2 40.20 -16.86 2.96
N PRO A 3 39.33 -16.92 1.91
CA PRO A 3 38.32 -15.89 1.68
C PRO A 3 37.41 -15.75 2.90
N GLY A 4 37.15 -14.51 3.32
CA GLY A 4 36.20 -14.23 4.39
C GLY A 4 34.76 -14.24 3.88
N LYS A 5 33.78 -14.34 4.79
CA LYS A 5 32.34 -14.27 4.43
C LYS A 5 31.96 -12.98 3.67
N PHE A 6 32.70 -11.90 3.89
CA PHE A 6 32.49 -10.65 3.16
C PHE A 6 32.96 -10.74 1.69
N ASP A 7 34.03 -11.48 1.42
CA ASP A 7 34.50 -11.75 0.05
C ASP A 7 33.48 -12.61 -0.72
N GLU A 8 32.86 -13.57 -0.03
CA GLU A 8 31.75 -14.37 -0.58
C GLU A 8 30.55 -13.49 -0.95
N LEU A 9 30.16 -12.55 -0.08
CA LEU A 9 29.10 -11.58 -0.37
C LEU A 9 29.43 -10.75 -1.62
N GLN A 10 30.67 -10.28 -1.77
CA GLN A 10 31.08 -9.54 -2.97
C GLN A 10 30.98 -10.39 -4.25
N CYS A 11 31.36 -11.67 -4.18
CA CYS A 11 31.23 -12.60 -5.30
C CYS A 11 29.77 -12.84 -5.66
N ILE A 12 28.89 -13.01 -4.67
CA ILE A 12 27.44 -13.16 -4.89
C ILE A 12 26.89 -11.91 -5.59
N LEU A 13 27.21 -10.72 -5.09
CA LEU A 13 26.74 -9.46 -5.67
C LEU A 13 27.21 -9.27 -7.12
N LYS A 14 28.41 -9.73 -7.47
CA LYS A 14 28.92 -9.72 -8.85
C LYS A 14 28.22 -10.74 -9.75
N ALA A 15 27.74 -11.84 -9.20
CA ALA A 15 27.03 -12.88 -9.95
C ALA A 15 25.57 -12.52 -10.25
N ILE A 16 24.99 -11.58 -9.48
CA ILE A 16 23.64 -11.07 -9.74
C ILE A 16 23.71 -10.15 -10.99
N PRO A 17 22.96 -10.45 -12.07
CA PRO A 17 23.03 -9.70 -13.33
C PRO A 17 22.38 -8.31 -13.25
N THR A 18 21.66 -8.03 -12.16
CA THR A 18 20.98 -6.76 -11.90
C THR A 18 21.63 -6.02 -10.74
N THR A 19 21.52 -4.70 -10.72
CA THR A 19 22.02 -3.91 -9.60
C THR A 19 21.19 -4.19 -8.34
N THR A 20 21.84 -4.71 -7.30
CA THR A 20 21.26 -4.77 -5.97
C THR A 20 21.21 -3.36 -5.39
N HIS A 21 20.02 -2.84 -5.10
CA HIS A 21 19.88 -1.44 -4.70
C HIS A 21 20.05 -1.22 -3.20
N LEU A 22 19.69 -2.23 -2.40
CA LEU A 22 19.70 -2.20 -0.94
C LEU A 22 20.16 -3.57 -0.42
N ILE A 23 21.10 -3.55 0.53
CA ILE A 23 21.58 -4.75 1.23
C ILE A 23 21.49 -4.45 2.72
N LEU A 24 20.84 -5.35 3.47
CA LEU A 24 20.66 -5.23 4.91
C LEU A 24 21.31 -6.45 5.57
N LEU A 25 22.29 -6.21 6.43
CA LEU A 25 22.97 -7.23 7.20
C LEU A 25 22.75 -6.98 8.68
N THR A 26 22.41 -8.02 9.40
CA THR A 26 22.37 -8.05 10.87
C THR A 26 23.49 -8.95 11.37
N GLU A 27 23.90 -8.80 12.62
CA GLU A 27 24.99 -9.59 13.20
C GLU A 27 26.31 -9.40 12.42
N THR A 28 26.62 -8.15 12.08
CA THR A 28 27.81 -7.80 11.28
C THR A 28 29.11 -7.87 12.08
N TRP A 29 29.01 -7.80 13.41
CA TRP A 29 30.14 -7.93 14.35
C TRP A 29 31.29 -6.96 14.04
N ILE A 30 30.96 -5.83 13.41
CA ILE A 30 31.84 -4.68 13.26
C ILE A 30 32.03 -4.12 14.66
N GLN A 31 33.28 -3.87 15.07
CA GLN A 31 33.61 -3.40 16.43
C GLN A 31 34.27 -2.01 16.42
N SER A 32 34.61 -1.50 15.24
CA SER A 32 35.28 -0.22 15.11
C SER A 32 35.01 0.42 13.75
N GLU A 33 35.23 1.74 13.69
CA GLU A 33 35.28 2.52 12.45
C GLU A 33 36.32 1.96 11.46
N SER A 34 37.44 1.44 11.95
CA SER A 34 38.45 0.78 11.11
C SER A 34 37.91 -0.49 10.46
N ASP A 35 37.16 -1.31 11.20
CA ASP A 35 36.56 -2.54 10.66
C ASP A 35 35.48 -2.23 9.62
N ALA A 36 34.67 -1.21 9.88
CA ALA A 36 33.65 -0.75 8.93
C ALA A 36 34.27 -0.24 7.61
N LYS A 37 35.41 0.45 7.69
CA LYS A 37 36.16 0.91 6.51
C LYS A 37 36.78 -0.22 5.71
N LEU A 38 37.08 -1.36 6.33
CA LEU A 38 37.56 -2.55 5.62
C LEU A 38 36.42 -3.27 4.88
N GLN A 39 35.18 -3.09 5.30
CA GLN A 39 33.99 -3.75 4.74
C GLN A 39 33.21 -2.84 3.77
N GLN A 40 33.91 -2.20 2.83
CA GLN A 40 33.29 -1.33 1.84
C GLN A 40 32.91 -2.08 0.56
N LEU A 41 31.72 -1.79 0.03
CA LEU A 41 31.27 -2.26 -1.29
C LEU A 41 31.36 -1.12 -2.30
N THR A 42 32.09 -1.34 -3.39
CA THR A 42 32.22 -0.34 -4.45
C THR A 42 30.85 0.01 -5.05
N GLY A 43 30.54 1.30 -5.13
CA GLY A 43 29.26 1.78 -5.67
C GLY A 43 28.12 1.84 -4.65
N TYR A 44 28.40 1.57 -3.37
CA TYR A 44 27.42 1.67 -2.29
C TYR A 44 27.90 2.64 -1.21
N THR A 45 26.94 3.32 -0.59
CA THR A 45 27.13 3.97 0.70
C THR A 45 26.84 2.95 1.79
N HIS A 46 27.78 2.81 2.73
CA HIS A 46 27.65 1.93 3.89
C HIS A 46 27.24 2.74 5.12
N TYR A 47 26.07 2.41 5.67
CA TYR A 47 25.62 2.84 6.98
C TYR A 47 25.72 1.69 7.95
N TYR A 48 26.17 1.94 9.17
CA TYR A 48 26.34 0.89 10.17
C TYR A 48 26.08 1.43 11.56
N ASN A 49 25.70 0.53 12.44
CA ASN A 49 25.57 0.79 13.86
C ASN A 49 26.13 -0.43 14.58
N PHE A 50 27.27 -0.26 15.25
CA PHE A 50 27.97 -1.29 16.00
C PHE A 50 27.82 -1.11 17.52
N ARG A 51 28.20 -2.14 18.28
CA ARG A 51 28.11 -2.14 19.74
C ARG A 51 29.42 -1.72 20.37
N ASP A 52 29.32 -0.82 21.33
CA ASP A 52 30.43 -0.46 22.20
C ASP A 52 30.48 -1.36 23.45
N ASP A 53 29.41 -2.09 23.73
CA ASP A 53 29.17 -2.77 25.02
C ASP A 53 29.28 -4.31 24.97
N SER A 54 29.34 -4.92 23.78
CA SER A 54 29.43 -6.37 23.66
C SER A 54 30.09 -6.84 22.35
N ARG A 55 30.57 -8.08 22.33
CA ARG A 55 31.30 -8.68 21.18
C ARG A 55 30.43 -9.05 19.98
N GLY A 56 29.09 -9.11 20.12
CA GLY A 56 28.19 -9.65 19.10
C GLY A 56 27.00 -8.74 18.83
N GLY A 57 26.54 -8.70 17.58
CA GLY A 57 25.44 -7.87 17.11
C GLY A 57 25.87 -6.89 16.01
N GLY A 58 25.15 -5.78 15.93
CA GLY A 58 25.35 -4.73 14.93
C GLY A 58 24.52 -4.91 13.66
N VAL A 59 24.27 -3.79 12.98
CA VAL A 59 23.50 -3.74 11.73
C VAL A 59 24.29 -2.93 10.72
N SER A 60 24.31 -3.40 9.47
CA SER A 60 24.83 -2.66 8.32
C SER A 60 23.80 -2.56 7.21
N ILE A 61 23.75 -1.41 6.57
CA ILE A 61 22.90 -1.12 5.43
C ILE A 61 23.79 -0.58 4.31
N PHE A 62 23.80 -1.25 3.17
CA PHE A 62 24.45 -0.75 1.96
C PHE A 62 23.39 -0.27 0.98
N ILE A 63 23.55 0.95 0.47
CA ILE A 63 22.63 1.56 -0.49
C ILE A 63 23.41 1.94 -1.73
N HIS A 64 22.97 1.47 -2.90
CA HIS A 64 23.65 1.77 -4.14
C HIS A 64 23.62 3.29 -4.42
N ASN A 65 24.74 3.86 -4.86
CA ASN A 65 24.95 5.29 -5.04
C ASN A 65 24.06 5.92 -6.14
N SER A 66 23.39 5.10 -6.94
CA SER A 66 22.37 5.55 -7.90
C SER A 66 21.08 6.03 -7.23
N LEU A 67 20.89 5.77 -5.93
CA LEU A 67 19.71 6.18 -5.18
C LEU A 67 19.98 7.44 -4.37
N ASP A 68 19.03 8.37 -4.33
CA ASP A 68 19.05 9.49 -3.37
C ASP A 68 18.60 8.99 -1.99
N HIS A 69 19.53 9.07 -1.02
CA HIS A 69 19.34 8.50 0.30
C HIS A 69 20.03 9.35 1.37
N LYS A 70 19.48 9.31 2.60
CA LYS A 70 20.02 10.03 3.75
C LYS A 70 19.76 9.26 5.04
N LEU A 71 20.79 9.12 5.88
CA LEU A 71 20.63 8.66 7.26
C LEU A 71 19.84 9.71 8.06
N THR A 72 18.74 9.27 8.68
CA THR A 72 17.88 10.17 9.47
C THR A 72 18.11 10.03 10.96
N GLU A 73 18.31 8.81 11.45
CA GLU A 73 18.51 8.54 12.87
C GLU A 73 19.23 7.20 13.07
N GLU A 74 20.02 7.10 14.12
CA GLU A 74 20.59 5.87 14.63
C GLU A 74 20.31 5.78 16.14
N LYS A 75 19.93 4.59 16.63
CA LYS A 75 19.59 4.41 18.05
C LYS A 75 19.92 3.02 18.54
N TYR A 76 20.38 2.95 19.78
CA TYR A 76 20.55 1.72 20.53
C TYR A 76 19.70 1.76 21.80
N THR A 77 18.75 0.83 21.93
CA THR A 77 17.90 0.68 23.13
C THR A 77 17.56 -0.77 23.40
N ASP A 78 17.62 -1.17 24.67
CA ASP A 78 17.27 -2.52 25.14
C ASP A 78 17.99 -3.65 24.38
N GLY A 79 19.26 -3.43 24.01
CA GLY A 79 20.06 -4.41 23.27
C GLY A 79 19.74 -4.51 21.77
N ASN A 80 18.88 -3.65 21.23
CA ASN A 80 18.52 -3.61 19.82
C ASN A 80 19.10 -2.37 19.12
N HIS A 81 19.59 -2.56 17.90
CA HIS A 81 20.07 -1.48 17.03
C HIS A 81 19.02 -1.11 16.01
N PHE A 82 18.85 0.19 15.84
CA PHE A 82 17.94 0.76 14.87
C PHE A 82 18.71 1.74 13.98
N LEU A 83 18.46 1.61 12.68
CA LEU A 83 18.94 2.51 11.65
C LEU A 83 17.74 2.97 10.83
N TRP A 84 17.52 4.27 10.76
CA TRP A 84 16.49 4.86 9.90
C TRP A 84 17.15 5.57 8.74
N ILE A 85 16.74 5.19 7.53
CA ILE A 85 17.22 5.78 6.30
C ILE A 85 16.02 6.22 5.47
N LEU A 86 16.08 7.47 5.00
CA LEU A 86 15.12 7.99 4.04
C LEU A 86 15.59 7.68 2.60
N LEU A 87 14.75 6.98 1.84
CA LEU A 87 14.92 6.76 0.40
C LEU A 87 13.91 7.61 -0.37
N LYS A 88 14.36 8.47 -1.30
CA LYS A 88 13.41 9.23 -2.13
C LYS A 88 12.93 8.38 -3.32
N LYS A 89 11.66 7.98 -3.25
CA LYS A 89 10.80 7.49 -4.36
C LYS A 89 11.39 6.31 -5.15
N ILE A 90 11.11 5.08 -4.70
CA ILE A 90 11.53 3.85 -5.41
C ILE A 90 10.47 2.75 -5.26
N SER A 91 10.29 1.95 -6.30
CA SER A 91 9.65 0.63 -6.25
C SER A 91 10.72 -0.39 -5.81
N LEU A 92 10.74 -0.75 -4.53
CA LEU A 92 11.75 -1.64 -3.96
C LEU A 92 11.30 -3.10 -4.10
N ASN A 93 12.08 -3.95 -4.78
CA ASN A 93 11.95 -5.40 -4.67
C ASN A 93 12.86 -5.87 -3.54
N ILE A 94 12.27 -6.47 -2.51
CA ILE A 94 12.99 -6.99 -1.35
C ILE A 94 13.00 -8.51 -1.46
N GLU A 95 14.17 -9.07 -1.71
CA GLU A 95 14.42 -10.50 -1.55
C GLU A 95 15.23 -10.68 -0.26
N SER A 96 14.63 -11.32 0.74
CA SER A 96 15.33 -11.69 1.97
C SER A 96 15.77 -13.14 1.84
N ALA A 97 17.08 -13.37 1.69
CA ALA A 97 17.61 -14.71 1.43
C ALA A 97 18.26 -15.37 2.65
N MET A 98 18.63 -14.65 3.71
CA MET A 98 19.58 -15.19 4.71
C MET A 98 19.43 -14.52 6.08
N SER A 99 18.44 -14.91 6.90
CA SER A 99 18.51 -14.63 8.34
C SER A 99 17.80 -15.69 9.17
N ASP A 100 18.56 -16.28 10.09
CA ASP A 100 18.17 -17.13 11.22
C ASP A 100 17.69 -16.31 12.44
N HIS A 101 17.78 -14.99 12.38
CA HIS A 101 17.34 -14.07 13.43
C HIS A 101 15.92 -13.56 13.22
N LYS A 102 15.17 -13.46 14.33
CA LYS A 102 13.71 -13.63 14.31
C LYS A 102 12.89 -12.54 13.63
N HIS A 103 13.31 -11.27 13.50
CA HIS A 103 12.49 -10.27 12.79
C HIS A 103 13.33 -9.09 12.28
N ILE A 104 13.35 -8.85 10.96
CA ILE A 104 13.86 -7.61 10.37
C ILE A 104 12.65 -6.71 10.12
N TYR A 105 12.54 -5.58 10.84
CA TYR A 105 11.48 -4.60 10.65
C TYR A 105 11.95 -3.50 9.69
N LEU A 106 11.46 -3.52 8.45
CA LEU A 106 11.64 -2.43 7.50
C LEU A 106 10.36 -1.60 7.47
N GLU A 107 10.37 -0.43 8.12
CA GLU A 107 9.28 0.54 8.01
C GLU A 107 9.50 1.45 6.79
N LEU A 108 8.95 1.03 5.65
CA LEU A 108 8.83 1.93 4.51
C LEU A 108 7.70 2.91 4.80
N ILE A 109 8.03 4.17 5.07
CA ILE A 109 7.02 5.24 5.18
C ILE A 109 6.34 5.38 3.82
N LYS A 110 5.21 4.67 3.69
CA LYS A 110 4.38 4.66 2.50
C LYS A 110 3.88 6.08 2.27
N ARG A 111 4.18 6.58 1.06
CA ARG A 111 3.65 7.79 0.44
C ARG A 111 2.26 8.15 1.01
N ILE A 112 2.15 9.37 1.52
CA ILE A 112 0.89 9.99 1.93
C ILE A 112 -0.14 9.73 0.81
N PRO A 113 -1.28 9.07 1.08
CA PRO A 113 -2.28 8.84 0.05
C PRO A 113 -2.68 10.19 -0.53
N THR A 114 -2.62 10.31 -1.87
CA THR A 114 -3.17 11.48 -2.57
C THR A 114 -4.58 11.73 -2.04
N ASN A 115 -4.81 12.93 -1.51
CA ASN A 115 -6.10 13.30 -0.94
C ASN A 115 -7.21 12.98 -1.95
N LYS A 116 -8.31 12.39 -1.47
CA LYS A 116 -9.47 12.06 -2.31
C LYS A 116 -9.88 13.31 -3.10
N GLU A 117 -9.63 13.31 -4.40
CA GLU A 117 -9.97 14.47 -5.22
C GLU A 117 -11.49 14.64 -5.24
N LYS A 118 -11.90 15.88 -4.98
CA LYS A 118 -13.28 16.31 -5.13
C LYS A 118 -13.46 16.68 -6.59
N ILE A 119 -14.12 15.82 -7.37
CA ILE A 119 -14.53 16.22 -8.72
C ILE A 119 -15.82 17.04 -8.61
N LYS A 120 -15.84 18.14 -9.36
CA LYS A 120 -17.06 18.91 -9.63
C LYS A 120 -17.68 18.36 -10.91
N TYR A 121 -18.98 18.13 -10.89
CA TYR A 121 -19.73 17.72 -12.06
C TYR A 121 -21.08 18.41 -12.03
N ASP A 122 -21.59 18.72 -13.22
CA ASP A 122 -22.90 19.31 -13.37
C ASP A 122 -23.95 18.21 -13.45
N ALA A 123 -25.03 18.38 -12.70
CA ALA A 123 -26.13 17.44 -12.65
C ALA A 123 -27.45 18.20 -12.71
N VAL A 124 -28.40 17.68 -13.48
CA VAL A 124 -29.74 18.26 -13.56
C VAL A 124 -30.53 17.89 -12.30
N ASP A 125 -31.09 18.89 -11.63
CA ASP A 125 -32.07 18.73 -10.56
C ASP A 125 -33.46 18.54 -11.18
N TYR A 126 -33.96 17.31 -11.12
CA TYR A 126 -35.24 16.95 -11.75
C TYR A 126 -36.45 17.59 -11.08
N ASP A 127 -36.40 17.86 -9.77
CA ASP A 127 -37.51 18.50 -9.06
C ASP A 127 -37.62 19.97 -9.46
N LYS A 128 -36.47 20.64 -9.59
CA LYS A 128 -36.40 22.02 -10.09
C LYS A 128 -36.77 22.10 -11.56
N LEU A 129 -36.32 21.15 -12.38
CA LEU A 129 -36.67 21.05 -13.79
C LEU A 129 -38.17 20.88 -13.98
N TYR A 130 -38.79 19.98 -13.21
CA TYR A 130 -40.22 19.71 -13.28
C TYR A 130 -41.05 20.94 -12.91
N LYS A 131 -40.62 21.70 -11.89
CA LYS A 131 -41.24 22.98 -11.52
C LYS A 131 -41.11 24.03 -12.62
N CYS A 132 -39.90 24.22 -13.16
CA CYS A 132 -39.65 25.15 -14.26
C CYS A 132 -40.53 24.85 -15.47
N ILE A 133 -40.63 23.56 -15.86
CA ILE A 133 -41.47 23.13 -16.97
C ILE A 133 -42.96 23.32 -16.69
N LYS A 134 -43.39 23.13 -15.44
CA LYS A 134 -44.79 23.31 -15.05
C LYS A 134 -45.22 24.77 -14.96
N GLU A 135 -44.28 25.65 -14.63
CA GLU A 135 -44.48 27.11 -14.56
C GLU A 135 -44.36 27.79 -15.92
N LEU A 136 -43.80 27.11 -16.93
CA LEU A 136 -43.86 27.56 -18.31
C LEU A 136 -45.33 27.61 -18.76
N ASP A 137 -45.85 28.83 -18.92
CA ASP A 137 -47.18 29.08 -19.46
C ASP A 137 -47.18 28.74 -20.96
N LEU A 138 -47.53 27.51 -21.31
CA LEU A 138 -47.60 27.02 -22.70
C LEU A 138 -48.78 27.60 -23.51
N LYS A 139 -49.39 28.72 -23.07
CA LYS A 139 -50.62 29.30 -23.62
C LYS A 139 -50.44 30.10 -24.92
N SER A 140 -49.39 29.87 -25.71
CA SER A 140 -49.31 30.50 -27.04
C SER A 140 -50.09 29.69 -28.07
N GLU A 141 -51.13 30.28 -28.68
CA GLU A 141 -51.97 29.67 -29.73
C GLU A 141 -51.18 29.21 -30.98
N HIS A 142 -49.94 29.65 -31.13
CA HIS A 142 -49.03 29.18 -32.17
C HIS A 142 -48.00 28.20 -31.59
N HIS A 143 -48.18 26.91 -31.88
CA HIS A 143 -47.29 25.81 -31.50
C HIS A 143 -45.94 25.91 -32.25
N ASN A 144 -45.10 26.87 -31.86
CA ASN A 144 -43.76 27.02 -32.44
C ASN A 144 -42.78 26.11 -31.69
N TYR A 145 -42.43 24.98 -32.32
CA TYR A 145 -41.49 23.99 -31.78
C TYR A 145 -40.15 24.61 -31.37
N SER A 146 -39.65 25.62 -32.10
CA SER A 146 -38.40 26.28 -31.77
C SER A 146 -38.45 27.03 -30.43
N ASN A 147 -39.61 27.62 -30.07
CA ASN A 147 -39.78 28.26 -28.77
C ASN A 147 -39.83 27.22 -27.64
N LEU A 148 -40.50 26.09 -27.87
CA LEU A 148 -40.52 24.99 -26.90
C LEU A 148 -39.11 24.43 -26.66
N GLU A 149 -38.34 24.20 -27.72
CA GLU A 149 -36.96 23.71 -27.63
C GLU A 149 -36.07 24.70 -26.85
N GLN A 150 -36.18 26.00 -27.11
CA GLN A 150 -35.43 27.01 -26.37
C GLN A 150 -35.82 27.07 -24.90
N ASN A 151 -37.12 26.99 -24.59
CA ASN A 151 -37.61 27.00 -23.22
C ASN A 151 -37.15 25.76 -22.43
N ILE A 152 -37.16 24.58 -23.07
CA ILE A 152 -36.63 23.35 -22.45
C ILE A 152 -35.13 23.47 -22.19
N LYS A 153 -34.36 23.96 -23.17
CA LYS A 153 -32.90 24.19 -22.98
C LYS A 153 -32.64 25.18 -21.85
N MET A 154 -33.46 26.23 -21.73
CA MET A 154 -33.37 27.20 -20.64
C MET A 154 -33.66 26.54 -19.29
N CYS A 155 -34.76 25.81 -19.15
CA CYS A 155 -35.09 25.11 -17.91
C CYS A 155 -34.04 24.07 -17.50
N ILE A 156 -33.44 23.34 -18.46
CA ILE A 156 -32.33 22.40 -18.19
C ILE A 156 -31.13 23.16 -17.62
N LYS A 157 -30.78 24.30 -18.21
CA LYS A 157 -29.66 25.14 -17.75
C LYS A 157 -29.91 25.69 -16.35
N GLU A 158 -31.11 26.22 -16.07
CA GLU A 158 -31.47 26.76 -14.76
C GLU A 158 -31.60 25.69 -13.68
N SER A 159 -31.91 24.46 -14.07
CA SER A 159 -32.03 23.31 -13.18
C SER A 159 -30.73 22.53 -13.04
N THR A 160 -29.69 22.89 -13.79
CA THR A 160 -28.37 22.29 -13.66
C THR A 160 -27.67 22.86 -12.43
N ILE A 161 -27.29 21.97 -11.51
CA ILE A 161 -26.57 22.31 -10.30
C ILE A 161 -25.21 21.64 -10.29
N THR A 162 -24.19 22.40 -9.89
CA THR A 162 -22.85 21.86 -9.69
C THR A 162 -22.80 21.07 -8.40
N LYS A 163 -22.58 19.76 -8.51
CA LYS A 163 -22.40 18.86 -7.37
C LYS A 163 -20.93 18.53 -7.19
N THR A 164 -20.57 18.24 -5.94
CA THR A 164 -19.22 17.78 -5.60
C THR A 164 -19.32 16.34 -5.09
N LYS A 165 -18.58 15.42 -5.70
CA LYS A 165 -18.48 14.03 -5.21
C LYS A 165 -17.04 13.73 -4.81
N ARG A 166 -16.88 13.04 -3.68
CA ARG A 166 -15.60 12.39 -3.35
C ARG A 166 -15.47 11.16 -4.25
N VAL A 167 -14.49 11.17 -5.13
CA VAL A 167 -14.14 9.97 -5.89
C VAL A 167 -13.48 9.01 -4.90
N ASN A 168 -14.10 7.86 -4.67
CA ASN A 168 -13.38 6.76 -4.07
C ASN A 168 -12.36 6.30 -5.11
N LEU A 169 -11.11 6.12 -4.70
CA LEU A 169 -10.10 5.41 -5.49
C LEU A 169 -10.73 4.15 -6.11
N PRO A 170 -10.27 3.67 -7.29
CA PRO A 170 -10.69 2.39 -7.83
C PRO A 170 -10.78 1.40 -6.68
N LYS A 171 -11.94 0.77 -6.49
CA LYS A 171 -12.10 -0.24 -5.42
C LYS A 171 -10.89 -1.14 -5.55
N ASP A 172 -10.08 -1.28 -4.50
CA ASP A 172 -8.89 -2.13 -4.57
C ASP A 172 -9.31 -3.44 -5.25
N ASP A 173 -8.72 -3.79 -6.40
CA ASP A 173 -9.27 -4.78 -7.35
C ASP A 173 -9.47 -6.18 -6.73
N TRP A 174 -8.92 -6.42 -5.54
CA TRP A 174 -9.13 -7.62 -4.75
C TRP A 174 -10.50 -7.68 -4.04
N ILE A 175 -11.23 -6.57 -3.90
CA ILE A 175 -12.56 -6.51 -3.28
C ILE A 175 -13.62 -6.94 -4.31
N ASN A 176 -13.83 -8.26 -4.42
CA ASN A 176 -14.83 -8.86 -5.29
C ASN A 176 -16.23 -8.94 -4.64
N LYS A 177 -17.23 -9.39 -5.42
CA LYS A 177 -18.62 -9.54 -4.98
C LYS A 177 -18.76 -10.47 -3.76
N ASP A 178 -17.91 -11.48 -3.63
CA ASP A 178 -17.96 -12.45 -2.54
C ASP A 178 -17.50 -11.85 -1.22
N ILE A 179 -16.46 -10.99 -1.23
CA ILE A 179 -16.03 -10.23 -0.06
C ILE A 179 -17.15 -9.28 0.39
N ILE A 180 -17.79 -8.59 -0.55
CA ILE A 180 -18.92 -7.69 -0.25
C ILE A 180 -20.10 -8.47 0.35
N ALA A 181 -20.45 -9.63 -0.22
CA ALA A 181 -21.49 -10.51 0.29
C ALA A 181 -21.15 -11.00 1.71
N GLY A 182 -19.91 -11.43 1.95
CA GLY A 182 -19.44 -11.85 3.27
C GLY A 182 -19.54 -10.74 4.32
N ILE A 183 -19.12 -9.51 3.98
CA ILE A 183 -19.25 -8.34 4.86
C ILE A 183 -20.72 -8.07 5.22
N ASN A 184 -21.61 -8.14 4.23
CA ASN A 184 -23.05 -7.94 4.44
C ASN A 184 -23.67 -9.02 5.33
N THR A 185 -23.27 -10.27 5.16
CA THR A 185 -23.67 -11.39 6.02
C THR A 185 -23.21 -11.17 7.46
N ARG A 186 -21.92 -10.87 7.67
CA ARG A 186 -21.38 -10.54 9.00
C ARG A 186 -22.14 -9.38 9.67
N ASN A 187 -22.43 -8.32 8.91
CA ASN A 187 -23.17 -7.15 9.43
C ASN A 187 -24.61 -7.52 9.82
N THR A 188 -25.20 -8.52 9.16
CA THR A 188 -26.53 -9.04 9.52
C THR A 188 -26.49 -9.80 10.85
N TYR A 189 -25.48 -10.64 11.07
CA TYR A 189 -25.28 -11.32 12.36
C TYR A 189 -25.00 -10.33 13.50
N TRP A 190 -24.20 -9.29 13.24
CA TRP A 190 -23.99 -8.20 14.21
C TRP A 190 -25.30 -7.51 14.59
N ARG A 191 -26.17 -7.19 13.60
CA ARG A 191 -27.49 -6.62 13.86
C ARG A 191 -28.38 -7.54 14.71
N LYS A 192 -28.33 -8.86 14.48
CA LYS A 192 -29.06 -9.86 15.29
C LYS A 192 -28.55 -9.93 16.73
N LEU A 193 -27.23 -9.93 16.93
CA LEU A 193 -26.59 -9.92 18.25
C LEU A 193 -26.87 -8.61 19.00
N LYS A 194 -26.82 -7.46 18.33
CA LYS A 194 -27.09 -6.16 18.94
C LYS A 194 -28.50 -6.06 19.54
N LYS A 195 -29.49 -6.73 18.93
CA LYS A 195 -30.87 -6.80 19.45
C LYS A 195 -31.00 -7.67 20.70
N ASP A 196 -30.08 -8.62 20.91
CA ASP A 196 -30.13 -9.58 22.01
C ASP A 196 -28.69 -9.96 22.45
N PRO A 197 -28.03 -9.07 23.20
CA PRO A 197 -26.59 -9.17 23.46
C PRO A 197 -26.18 -10.34 24.38
N LYS A 198 -27.11 -10.86 25.18
CA LYS A 198 -26.84 -11.94 26.15
C LYS A 198 -26.93 -13.33 25.52
N ASN A 199 -27.37 -13.43 24.27
CA ASN A 199 -27.55 -14.68 23.57
C ASN A 199 -26.22 -15.24 23.04
N LYS A 200 -25.68 -16.25 23.74
CA LYS A 200 -24.41 -16.90 23.41
C LYS A 200 -24.38 -17.51 22.00
N ASN A 201 -25.50 -18.03 21.50
CA ASN A 201 -25.55 -18.62 20.15
C ASN A 201 -25.37 -17.56 19.07
N LYS A 202 -26.05 -16.41 19.21
CA LYS A 202 -25.89 -15.26 18.28
C LYS A 202 -24.47 -14.68 18.33
N LEU A 203 -23.84 -14.69 19.51
CA LEU A 203 -22.45 -14.27 19.67
C LEU A 203 -21.49 -15.20 18.93
N ASN A 204 -21.65 -16.51 19.10
CA ASN A 204 -20.84 -17.53 18.42
C ASN A 204 -21.00 -17.45 16.89
N ASP A 205 -22.23 -17.28 16.41
CA ASP A 205 -22.51 -17.09 14.98
C ASP A 205 -21.82 -15.85 14.41
N PHE A 206 -21.87 -14.72 15.13
CA PHE A 206 -21.18 -13.50 14.73
C PHE A 206 -19.66 -13.69 14.69
N ILE A 207 -19.06 -14.31 15.72
CA ILE A 207 -17.61 -14.55 15.78
C ILE A 207 -17.17 -15.45 14.62
N ARG A 208 -17.93 -16.54 14.35
CA ARG A 208 -17.67 -17.45 13.23
C ARG A 208 -17.66 -16.69 11.90
N GLU A 209 -18.68 -15.90 11.63
CA GLU A 209 -18.79 -15.12 10.39
C GLU A 209 -17.75 -14.01 10.29
N ARG A 210 -17.44 -13.33 11.39
CA ARG A 210 -16.36 -12.34 11.45
C ARG A 210 -15.03 -12.96 11.06
N ASN A 211 -14.67 -14.09 11.67
CA ASN A 211 -13.41 -14.77 11.40
C ASN A 211 -13.36 -15.30 9.96
N ARG A 212 -14.46 -15.87 9.46
CA ARG A 212 -14.59 -16.30 8.06
C ARG A 212 -14.31 -15.16 7.07
N VAL A 213 -14.93 -14.00 7.30
CA VAL A 213 -14.73 -12.82 6.44
C VAL A 213 -13.29 -12.31 6.52
N THR A 214 -12.69 -12.26 7.71
CA THR A 214 -11.28 -11.85 7.87
C THR A 214 -10.33 -12.77 7.12
N ILE A 215 -10.51 -14.09 7.25
CA ILE A 215 -9.70 -15.09 6.52
C ILE A 215 -9.87 -14.90 5.01
N ASN A 216 -11.11 -14.73 4.54
CA ASN A 216 -11.37 -14.58 3.11
C ASN A 216 -10.76 -13.30 2.53
N ILE A 217 -10.85 -12.18 3.26
CA ILE A 217 -10.19 -10.91 2.92
C ILE A 217 -8.68 -11.12 2.81
N ASN A 218 -8.05 -11.72 3.82
CA ASN A 218 -6.61 -11.93 3.84
C ASN A 218 -6.15 -12.86 2.70
N LYS A 219 -6.88 -13.96 2.45
CA LYS A 219 -6.60 -14.89 1.35
C LYS A 219 -6.72 -14.20 -0.01
N THR A 220 -7.80 -13.47 -0.24
CA THR A 220 -8.06 -12.77 -1.51
C THR A 220 -7.02 -11.69 -1.75
N LYS A 221 -6.70 -10.90 -0.72
CA LYS A 221 -5.65 -9.89 -0.76
C LYS A 221 -4.29 -10.50 -1.08
N LYS A 222 -3.89 -11.58 -0.38
CA LYS A 222 -2.63 -12.30 -0.63
C LYS A 222 -2.56 -12.81 -2.06
N THR A 223 -3.61 -13.48 -2.53
CA THR A 223 -3.69 -14.05 -3.89
C THR A 223 -3.59 -12.96 -4.95
N TYR A 224 -4.28 -11.83 -4.75
CA TYR A 224 -4.25 -10.71 -5.67
C TYR A 224 -2.84 -10.10 -5.79
N TYR A 225 -2.21 -9.76 -4.67
CA TYR A 225 -0.86 -9.19 -4.70
C TYR A 225 0.19 -10.19 -5.19
N TYR A 226 0.03 -11.48 -4.86
CA TYR A 226 0.88 -12.55 -5.40
C TYR A 226 0.74 -12.66 -6.93
N GLY A 227 -0.50 -12.69 -7.45
CA GLY A 227 -0.72 -12.72 -8.90
C GLY A 227 -0.26 -11.45 -9.62
N ALA A 228 -0.41 -10.27 -8.99
CA ALA A 228 0.14 -9.02 -9.51
C ALA A 228 1.68 -9.05 -9.53
N PHE A 229 2.30 -9.69 -8.53
CA PHE A 229 3.75 -9.90 -8.47
C PHE A 229 4.23 -10.88 -9.56
N GLU A 230 3.58 -12.03 -9.73
CA GLU A 230 3.89 -12.99 -10.80
C GLU A 230 3.78 -12.36 -12.20
N LYS A 231 2.78 -11.50 -12.43
CA LYS A 231 2.64 -10.74 -13.69
C LYS A 231 3.79 -9.75 -13.93
N CYS A 232 4.42 -9.25 -12.86
CA CYS A 232 5.63 -8.44 -12.95
C CYS A 232 6.90 -9.29 -13.12
N GLY A 233 6.85 -10.59 -12.80
CA GLY A 233 7.98 -11.52 -12.77
C GLY A 233 8.33 -12.22 -14.09
N ALA A 234 7.92 -11.69 -15.25
CA ALA A 234 8.31 -12.25 -16.57
C ALA A 234 9.83 -12.12 -16.89
N PHE A 235 10.67 -11.79 -15.92
CA PHE A 235 12.13 -11.85 -16.02
C PHE A 235 12.68 -12.89 -15.04
N HIS A 236 13.03 -14.06 -15.60
CA HIS A 236 13.86 -15.15 -15.08
C HIS A 236 13.95 -15.38 -13.57
N LEU A 237 13.19 -16.37 -13.09
CA LEU A 237 13.42 -17.07 -11.83
C LEU A 237 14.33 -18.29 -12.07
N LEU A 238 15.53 -18.27 -11.51
CA LEU A 238 16.37 -19.46 -11.34
C LEU A 238 16.19 -19.95 -9.90
N TRP A 239 15.37 -20.98 -9.73
CA TRP A 239 15.19 -21.68 -8.46
C TRP A 239 16.41 -22.56 -8.19
N ILE A 240 17.17 -22.30 -7.12
CA ILE A 240 18.10 -23.27 -6.56
C ILE A 240 17.65 -23.60 -5.14
N ARG A 241 17.20 -24.85 -4.96
CA ARG A 241 16.97 -25.50 -3.68
C ARG A 241 18.32 -25.77 -3.00
N HIS A 242 18.39 -25.51 -1.70
CA HIS A 242 19.11 -26.36 -0.77
C HIS A 242 18.12 -26.83 0.31
#